data_AF-A0A936VVE5-F1
#
_entry.id   AF-A0A936VVE5-F1
#
_cell.length_a   1.000
_cell.length_b   1.000
_cell.length_c   1.000
_cell.angle_alpha   90.00
_cell.angle_beta   90.00
_cell.angle_gamma   90.00
#
_symmetry.space_group_name_H-M   'P 1'
#
loop_
_entity.id
_entity.type
_entity.pdbx_description
1 polymer ?
#
loop_
_entity_poly.entity_id
_entity_poly.type
_entity_poly.pdbx_seq_one_letter_code
_entity_poly.pdbx_strand_id
1 'polypeptide(L)' 'MSTIIADFIKAKRKQLKLTQPELAEKAGVGLRFLRELENGKASVRMDKVNQVLALFGATAGVILITKSE' A
#
# COMPACT_ATOMS: atom_id res chain seq x y z
N MET A 1 -1.76 13.68 -6.68
CA MET A 1 -1.96 13.58 -5.22
C MET A 1 -0.89 12.65 -4.70
N SER A 2 -0.14 13.01 -3.65
CA SER A 2 1.01 12.21 -3.19
C SER A 2 0.53 10.88 -2.60
N THR A 3 0.69 9.79 -3.36
CA THR A 3 0.23 8.43 -2.99
C THR A 3 1.40 7.56 -2.53
N ILE A 4 2.28 8.11 -1.69
CA ILE A 4 3.54 7.49 -1.23
C ILE A 4 3.38 6.00 -0.88
N ILE A 5 2.32 5.65 -0.14
CA ILE A 5 2.02 4.28 0.28
C ILE A 5 1.65 3.39 -0.91
N ALA A 6 0.78 3.87 -1.81
CA ALA A 6 0.35 3.11 -2.98
C ALA A 6 1.54 2.85 -3.93
N ASP A 7 2.36 3.88 -4.15
CA ASP A 7 3.54 3.80 -5.00
C ASP A 7 4.58 2.83 -4.41
N PHE A 8 4.80 2.88 -3.10
CA PHE A 8 5.66 1.94 -2.38
C PHE A 8 5.17 0.49 -2.55
N ILE A 9 3.89 0.22 -2.30
CA ILE A 9 3.31 -1.13 -2.42
C ILE A 9 3.42 -1.63 -3.85
N LYS A 10 3.06 -0.80 -4.84
CA LYS A 10 3.11 -1.15 -6.26
C LYS A 10 4.54 -1.42 -6.73
N ALA A 11 5.51 -0.65 -6.26
CA ALA A 11 6.94 -0.87 -6.54
C ALA A 11 7.43 -2.19 -5.95
N LYS A 12 7.14 -2.46 -4.66
CA LYS A 12 7.50 -3.72 -3.99
C LYS A 12 6.86 -4.93 -4.65
N ARG A 13 5.58 -4.84 -5.03
CA ARG A 13 4.88 -5.90 -5.75
C ARG A 13 5.57 -6.23 -7.08
N LYS A 14 5.92 -5.21 -7.86
CA LYS A 14 6.64 -5.38 -9.14
C LYS A 14 8.05 -5.95 -8.94
N GLN A 15 8.77 -5.51 -7.92
CA GLN A 15 10.10 -6.03 -7.57
C GLN A 15 10.05 -7.55 -7.28
N LEU A 16 9.00 -7.99 -6.59
CA LEU A 16 8.77 -9.42 -6.27
C LEU A 16 8.07 -10.20 -7.39
N LYS A 17 7.79 -9.56 -8.54
CA LYS A 17 7.08 -10.16 -9.69
C LYS A 17 5.72 -10.78 -9.32
N LEU A 18 5.04 -10.21 -8.31
CA LEU A 18 3.72 -10.66 -7.90
C LEU A 18 2.62 -9.98 -8.72
N THR A 19 1.61 -10.74 -9.09
CA THR A 19 0.33 -10.22 -9.56
C THR A 19 -0.46 -9.60 -8.41
N GLN A 20 -1.49 -8.80 -8.73
CA GLN A 20 -2.36 -8.24 -7.69
C GLN A 20 -3.12 -9.33 -6.90
N PRO A 21 -3.69 -10.38 -7.53
CA PRO A 21 -4.30 -11.49 -6.79
C PRO A 21 -3.34 -12.17 -5.81
N GLU A 22 -2.12 -12.49 -6.24
CA GLU A 22 -1.13 -13.15 -5.38
C GLU A 22 -0.73 -12.29 -4.18
N LEU A 23 -0.54 -10.98 -4.38
CA LEU A 23 -0.24 -10.08 -3.26
C LEU A 23 -1.44 -9.97 -2.31
N ALA A 24 -2.65 -9.87 -2.85
CA ALA A 24 -3.86 -9.76 -2.04
C ALA A 24 -4.06 -11.02 -1.17
N GLU A 25 -3.85 -12.20 -1.76
CA GLU A 25 -3.90 -13.48 -1.07
C GLU A 25 -2.83 -13.57 0.02
N LYS A 26 -1.56 -13.28 -0.30
CA LYS A 26 -0.46 -13.27 0.67
C LYS A 26 -0.70 -12.30 1.82
N ALA A 27 -1.33 -11.16 1.54
CA ALA A 27 -1.63 -10.15 2.55
C ALA A 27 -2.88 -10.49 3.37
N GLY A 28 -3.69 -11.48 2.96
CA GLY A 28 -4.98 -11.75 3.59
C GLY A 28 -5.97 -10.60 3.43
N VAL A 29 -5.95 -9.92 2.29
CA VAL A 29 -6.87 -8.83 1.94
C VAL A 29 -7.64 -9.14 0.66
N GLY A 30 -8.82 -8.56 0.49
CA GLY A 30 -9.58 -8.74 -0.75
C GLY A 30 -8.87 -8.09 -1.95
N LEU A 31 -8.92 -8.74 -3.12
CA LEU A 31 -8.34 -8.20 -4.37
C LEU A 31 -8.86 -6.79 -4.71
N ARG A 32 -10.15 -6.53 -4.46
CA ARG A 32 -10.75 -5.19 -4.63
C ARG A 32 -10.04 -4.15 -3.77
N PHE A 33 -9.75 -4.47 -2.51
CA PHE A 33 -9.05 -3.57 -1.61
C PHE A 33 -7.65 -3.26 -2.13
N LEU A 34 -6.88 -4.27 -2.56
CA LEU A 34 -5.53 -4.04 -3.07
C LEU A 34 -5.55 -3.16 -4.34
N ARG A 35 -6.51 -3.35 -5.24
CA ARG A 35 -6.69 -2.48 -6.42
C ARG A 35 -6.98 -1.04 -6.04
N GLU A 36 -7.91 -0.83 -5.11
CA GLU A 36 -8.26 0.50 -4.62
C GLU A 36 -7.05 1.17 -3.95
N LEU A 37 -6.26 0.41 -3.18
CA LEU A 37 -5.04 0.87 -2.55
C LEU A 37 -3.97 1.27 -3.59
N GLU A 38 -3.65 0.40 -4.54
CA GLU A 38 -2.63 0.66 -5.58
C GLU A 38 -3.03 1.75 -6.57
N ASN A 39 -4.33 1.99 -6.76
CA ASN A 39 -4.84 3.09 -7.58
C ASN A 39 -4.94 4.41 -6.81
N GLY A 40 -4.54 4.43 -5.53
CA GLY A 40 -4.49 5.66 -4.74
C GLY A 40 -5.87 6.19 -4.33
N LYS A 41 -6.83 5.29 -4.05
CA LYS A 41 -8.14 5.70 -3.53
C LYS A 41 -7.97 6.60 -2.31
N ALA A 42 -8.69 7.73 -2.29
CA ALA A 42 -8.56 8.76 -1.26
C ALA A 42 -8.84 8.26 0.17
N SER A 43 -9.67 7.22 0.32
CA SER A 43 -9.98 6.59 1.59
C SER A 43 -9.86 5.07 1.51
N VAL A 44 -9.02 4.52 2.38
CA VAL A 44 -8.79 3.09 2.59
C VAL A 44 -8.67 2.85 4.09
N ARG A 45 -9.02 1.65 4.55
CA ARG A 45 -8.92 1.35 5.99
C ARG A 45 -7.46 1.10 6.38
N MET A 46 -7.00 1.82 7.41
CA MET A 46 -5.60 1.79 7.86
C MET A 46 -5.16 0.41 8.37
N ASP A 47 -6.05 -0.35 9.02
CA ASP A 47 -5.79 -1.72 9.46
C ASP A 47 -5.34 -2.61 8.28
N LYS A 48 -6.03 -2.49 7.15
CA LYS A 48 -5.72 -3.24 5.93
C LYS A 48 -4.51 -2.72 5.19
N VAL A 49 -4.24 -1.42 5.24
CA VAL A 49 -2.99 -0.86 4.71
C VAL A 49 -1.79 -1.43 5.45
N ASN A 50 -1.83 -1.41 6.79
CA ASN A 50 -0.76 -1.97 7.61
C ASN A 50 -0.62 -3.49 7.44
N GLN A 51 -1.72 -4.21 7.20
CA GLN A 51 -1.68 -5.64 6.88
C GLN A 51 -0.86 -5.92 5.60
N VAL A 52 -1.03 -5.09 4.55
CA VAL A 52 -0.24 -5.21 3.31
C VAL A 52 1.22 -4.77 3.54
N LEU A 53 1.43 -3.67 4.26
CA LEU A 53 2.77 -3.16 4.54
C LEU A 53 3.61 -4.13 5.39
N ALA A 54 2.98 -4.86 6.31
CA ALA A 54 3.63 -5.85 7.17
C ALA A 54 4.33 -6.96 6.35
N LEU A 55 3.80 -7.34 5.18
CA LEU A 55 4.47 -8.29 4.27
C LEU A 55 5.83 -7.80 3.79
N PHE A 56 6.04 -6.49 3.77
CA PHE A 56 7.28 -5.85 3.33
C PHE A 56 8.10 -5.34 4.52
N GLY A 57 7.76 -5.73 5.75
CA GLY A 57 8.42 -5.25 6.96
C GLY A 57 8.20 -3.76 7.23
N ALA A 58 7.09 -3.19 6.77
CA ALA A 58 6.76 -1.77 6.89
C ALA A 58 5.46 -1.53 7.66
N THR A 59 5.28 -0.30 8.14
CA THR A 59 4.04 0.18 8.76
C THR A 59 3.83 1.66 8.42
N ALA A 60 2.57 2.11 8.38
CA ALA A 60 2.26 3.53 8.24
C ALA A 60 2.58 4.28 9.54
N GLY A 61 3.21 5.44 9.41
CA GLY A 61 3.60 6.29 10.53
C GLY A 61 3.46 7.77 10.20
N VAL A 62 3.65 8.63 11.20
CA VAL A 62 3.60 10.08 11.04
C VAL A 62 4.86 10.55 10.31
N ILE A 63 4.68 11.31 9.23
CA ILE A 63 5.76 11.99 8.51
C ILE A 63 5.55 13.50 8.67
N LEU A 64 6.54 14.20 9.21
CA LEU A 64 6.50 15.65 9.34
C LEU A 64 6.59 16.27 7.94
N ILE A 65 5.60 17.09 7.60
CA ILE A 65 5.60 17.85 6.34
C ILE A 65 6.31 19.17 6.62
N THR A 66 7.54 19.32 6.13
CA THR A 66 8.18 20.64 6.04
C THR A 66 7.45 21.43 4.97
N LYS A 67 6.72 22.47 5.36
CA LYS A 67 6.22 23.45 4.39
C LYS A 67 7.43 24.11 3.76
N SER A 68 7.63 23.89 2.46
CA SER A 68 8.43 24.79 1.65
C SER A 68 7.67 26.12 1.64
N GLU A 69 8.25 27.15 2.25
CA GLU A 69 7.79 28.54 2.07
C GLU A 69 7.98 28.98 0.62
#